data_AF-A0A350XNQ3-F1
#
_entry.id   AF-A0A350XNQ3-F1
#
_cell.length_a   1.000
_cell.length_b   1.000
_cell.length_c   1.000
_cell.angle_alpha   90.00
_cell.angle_beta   90.00
_cell.angle_gamma   90.00
#
_symmetry.space_group_name_H-M   'P 1'
#
loop_
_entity.id
_entity.type
_entity.pdbx_description
1 polymer ?
#
loop_
_entity_poly.entity_id
_entity_poly.type
_entity_poly.pdbx_seq_one_letter_code
_entity_poly.pdbx_strand_id
1 'polypeptide(L)' 'MIRTVISLDPEDKQWLDRKAKESQTTLAALIRQAVKQMRRQEEAKSPSFEQLLKTTKGLWKGGDGLIYQQSIRDEWS' A
#
# COMPACT_ATOMS: atom_id res chain seq x y z
N MET A 1 8.14 14.23 15.61
CA MET A 1 8.83 13.96 14.33
C MET A 1 10.12 13.23 14.66
N ILE A 2 10.38 12.06 14.08
CA ILE A 2 11.60 11.27 14.37
C ILE A 2 12.67 11.69 13.35
N ARG A 3 13.91 11.91 13.81
CA ARG A 3 15.06 12.17 12.93
C ARG A 3 15.67 10.83 12.52
N THR A 4 15.88 10.66 11.22
CA THR A 4 16.48 9.45 10.65
C THR A 4 17.65 9.86 9.78
N VAL A 5 18.79 9.21 9.97
CA VAL A 5 19.96 9.35 9.10
C VAL A 5 19.89 8.22 8.07
N ILE A 6 20.05 8.54 6.80
CA ILE A 6 20.04 7.58 5.69
C ILE A 6 21.31 7.78 4.87
N SER A 7 21.87 6.67 4.39
CA SER A 7 22.96 6.67 3.42
C SER A 7 22.37 6.50 2.03
N LEU A 8 22.86 7.28 1.07
CA LEU A 8 22.47 7.23 -0.33
C LEU A 8 23.74 7.25 -1.17
N ASP A 9 23.69 6.61 -2.33
CA ASP A 9 24.78 6.74 -3.28
C ASP A 9 24.90 8.20 -3.75
N PRO A 10 26.12 8.68 -4.08
CA PRO A 10 26.32 10.07 -4.48
C PRO A 10 25.45 10.49 -5.67
N GLU A 11 25.26 9.59 -6.64
CA GLU A 11 24.46 9.83 -7.85
C GLU A 11 22.98 10.02 -7.50
N ASP A 12 22.43 9.16 -6.64
CA ASP A 12 21.04 9.25 -6.18
C ASP A 12 20.80 10.54 -5.40
N LYS A 13 21.75 10.94 -4.55
CA LYS A 13 21.66 12.19 -3.81
C LYS A 13 21.62 13.40 -4.75
N GLN A 14 22.49 13.43 -5.75
CA GLN A 14 22.51 14.51 -6.74
C GLN A 14 21.21 14.56 -7.54
N TRP A 15 20.69 13.40 -7.93
CA TRP A 15 19.40 13.31 -8.61
C TRP A 15 18.26 13.86 -7.74
N LEU A 16 18.21 13.48 -6.46
CA LEU A 16 17.18 13.95 -5.54
C LEU A 16 17.25 15.46 -5.27
N ASP A 17 18.46 16.04 -5.18
CA ASP A 17 18.64 17.49 -5.02
C ASP A 17 18.09 18.27 -6.21
N ARG A 18 18.42 17.81 -7.42
CA ARG A 18 17.87 18.39 -8.64
C ARG A 18 16.35 18.28 -8.65
N LYS A 19 15.80 17.11 -8.29
CA LYS A 19 14.36 16.89 -8.24
C LYS A 19 13.65 17.79 -7.22
N ALA A 20 14.25 17.97 -6.05
CA ALA A 20 13.75 18.86 -5.02
C ALA A 20 13.72 20.32 -5.49
N LYS A 21 14.77 20.74 -6.23
CA LYS A 21 14.86 22.08 -6.83
C LYS A 21 13.81 22.31 -7.92
N GLU A 22 13.64 21.34 -8.82
CA GLU A 22 12.58 21.36 -9.85
C GLU A 22 11.18 21.48 -9.24
N SER A 23 10.95 20.76 -8.13
CA SER A 23 9.66 20.70 -7.45
C SER A 23 9.46 21.79 -6.39
N GLN A 24 10.41 22.73 -6.27
CA GLN A 24 10.43 23.81 -5.29
C GLN A 24 10.15 23.34 -3.85
N THR A 25 10.68 22.18 -3.48
CA THR A 25 10.46 21.57 -2.16
C THR A 25 11.77 21.19 -1.50
N THR A 26 11.73 20.85 -0.22
CA THR A 26 12.91 20.35 0.49
C THR A 26 13.15 18.88 0.16
N LEU A 27 14.42 18.47 0.12
CA LEU A 27 14.80 17.06 -0.03
C LEU A 27 14.06 16.15 0.96
N ALA A 28 13.98 16.56 2.22
CA ALA A 28 13.27 15.81 3.26
C ALA A 28 11.75 15.71 3.00
N ALA A 29 11.12 16.74 2.43
CA ALA A 29 9.72 16.67 2.05
C ALA A 29 9.49 15.71 0.88
N LEU A 30 10.37 15.75 -0.12
CA LEU A 30 10.35 14.85 -1.28
C LEU A 30 10.50 13.39 -0.85
N ILE A 31 11.47 13.09 0.03
CA ILE A 31 11.66 11.75 0.61
C ILE A 31 10.42 11.31 1.39
N ARG A 32 9.83 12.18 2.22
CA ARG A 32 8.59 11.86 2.94
C ARG A 32 7.43 11.51 2.00
N GLN A 33 7.30 12.23 0.88
CA GLN A 33 6.27 11.95 -0.13
C GLN A 33 6.54 10.60 -0.82
N ALA A 34 7.79 10.34 -1.22
CA ALA A 34 8.19 9.08 -1.84
C ALA A 34 7.89 7.88 -0.92
N VAL A 35 8.26 7.95 0.35
CA VAL A 35 7.97 6.89 1.34
C VAL A 35 6.47 6.66 1.52
N LYS A 36 5.67 7.74 1.58
CA LYS A 36 4.20 7.61 1.65
C LYS A 36 3.62 6.94 0.41
N GLN A 37 4.14 7.27 -0.77
CA GLN A 37 3.70 6.68 -2.02
C GLN A 37 4.07 5.20 -2.10
N MET A 38 5.31 4.85 -1.75
CA MET A 38 5.78 3.47 -1.68
C MET A 38 4.92 2.62 -0.75
N ARG A 39 4.66 3.12 0.46
CA ARG A 39 3.79 2.44 1.43
C ARG A 39 2.38 2.19 0.88
N ARG A 40 1.77 3.19 0.23
CA ARG A 40 0.44 3.03 -0.40
C ARG A 40 0.45 1.98 -1.50
N GLN A 41 1.53 1.92 -2.29
CA GLN A 41 1.66 0.94 -3.37
C GLN A 41 1.84 -0.48 -2.81
N GLU A 42 2.61 -0.64 -1.73
CA GLU A 42 2.77 -1.93 -1.05
C GLU A 42 1.46 -2.39 -0.39
N GLU A 43 0.79 -1.50 0.35
CA GLU A 43 -0.53 -1.78 0.93
C GLU A 43 -1.57 -2.10 -0.15
N ALA A 44 -1.47 -1.52 -1.35
CA ALA A 44 -2.37 -1.85 -2.45
C ALA A 44 -2.07 -3.21 -3.10
N LYS A 45 -0.79 -3.63 -3.16
CA LYS A 45 -0.36 -4.93 -3.72
C LYS A 45 -0.64 -6.09 -2.77
N SER A 46 -0.61 -5.83 -1.47
CA SER A 46 -0.84 -6.81 -0.43
C SER A 46 -1.74 -6.19 0.64
N PRO A 47 -3.02 -5.96 0.30
CA PRO A 47 -3.97 -5.37 1.23
C PRO A 47 -4.05 -6.25 2.47
N SER A 48 -4.04 -5.62 3.64
CA SER A 48 -4.18 -6.35 4.89
C SER A 48 -5.50 -7.10 4.91
N PHE A 49 -5.59 -8.18 5.69
CA PHE A 49 -6.83 -8.93 5.87
C PHE A 49 -8.01 -8.02 6.27
N GLU A 50 -7.77 -7.04 7.15
CA GLU A 50 -8.78 -6.05 7.55
C GLU A 50 -9.20 -5.14 6.40
N GLN A 51 -8.26 -4.70 5.55
CA GLN A 51 -8.57 -3.90 4.37
C GLN A 51 -9.38 -4.70 3.36
N LEU A 52 -9.00 -5.96 3.11
CA LEU A 52 -9.74 -6.89 2.26
C LEU A 52 -11.15 -7.13 2.80
N LEU A 53 -11.32 -7.43 4.08
CA LEU A 53 -12.64 -7.57 4.70
C LEU A 53 -13.47 -6.30 4.53
N LYS A 54 -12.87 -5.12 4.74
CA LYS A 54 -13.58 -3.85 4.62
C LYS A 54 -14.02 -3.52 3.19
N THR A 55 -13.22 -3.89 2.18
CA THR A 55 -13.56 -3.67 0.76
C THR A 55 -14.46 -4.76 0.19
N THR A 56 -14.40 -5.98 0.71
CA THR A 56 -15.19 -7.11 0.22
C THR A 56 -16.49 -7.35 0.99
N LYS A 57 -16.67 -6.73 2.17
CA LYS A 57 -17.92 -6.84 2.92
C LYS A 57 -19.11 -6.40 2.06
N GLY A 58 -20.15 -7.23 2.04
CA GLY A 58 -21.38 -6.95 1.29
C GLY A 58 -21.27 -7.13 -0.24
N LEU A 59 -20.14 -7.65 -0.76
CA LEU A 59 -20.10 -8.12 -2.17
C LEU A 59 -21.04 -9.31 -2.38
N TRP A 60 -21.18 -10.17 -1.37
CA TRP A 60 -22.10 -11.29 -1.42
C TRP A 60 -23.56 -10.81 -1.29
N LYS A 61 -24.37 -11.15 -2.30
CA LYS A 61 -25.80 -10.83 -2.38
C LYS A 61 -26.70 -12.07 -2.45
N GLY A 62 -26.11 -13.26 -2.40
CA GLY A 62 -26.79 -14.54 -2.66
C GLY A 62 -27.50 -15.17 -1.45
N GLY A 63 -27.88 -14.39 -0.44
CA GLY A 63 -28.45 -14.92 0.80
C GLY A 63 -27.39 -15.38 1.80
N ASP A 64 -27.65 -16.43 2.57
CA ASP A 64 -26.71 -16.92 3.59
C ASP A 64 -25.46 -17.55 2.93
N GLY A 65 -24.31 -16.91 3.15
CA GLY A 65 -23.03 -17.35 2.59
C GLY A 65 -22.52 -18.67 3.17
N LEU A 66 -22.93 -19.03 4.40
CA LEU A 66 -22.52 -20.29 5.02
C LEU A 66 -23.22 -21.48 4.36
N ILE A 67 -24.53 -21.34 4.09
CA ILE A 67 -25.32 -22.37 3.40
C ILE A 67 -24.75 -22.61 1.99
N TYR A 68 -24.42 -21.53 1.27
CA TYR A 68 -23.81 -21.62 -0.06
C TYR A 68 -22.42 -22.27 -0.04
N GLN A 69 -21.58 -21.95 0.95
CA GLN A 69 -20.26 -22.57 1.09
C GLN A 69 -20.35 -24.06 1.43
N GLN A 70 -21.29 -24.45 2.29
CA GLN A 70 -21.54 -25.84 2.66
C GLN A 70 -22.01 -26.64 1.44
N SER A 71 -22.97 -26.12 0.65
CA SER A 71 -23.45 -26.83 -0.53
C SER A 71 -22.36 -27.11 -1.56
N ILE A 72 -21.47 -26.15 -1.83
CA ILE A 72 -20.34 -26.35 -2.77
C ILE A 72 -19.31 -27.35 -2.22
N ARG A 73 -19.08 -27.35 -0.90
CA ARG A 73 -18.12 -28.26 -0.29
C ARG A 73 -18.61 -29.72 -0.32
N ASP A 74 -19.91 -29.91 -0.15
CA ASP A 74 -20.55 -31.22 -0.21
C ASP A 74 -20.56 -31.80 -1.64
N GLU A 75 -20.48 -30.95 -2.69
CA GLU A 75 -20.33 -31.41 -4.08
C GLU A 75 -18.98 -32.09 -4.38
N TRP A 76 -17.97 -31.88 -3.53
CA TRP A 76 -16.61 -32.41 -3.71
C TRP A 76 -16.28 -33.57 -2.76
N SER A 77 -17.23 -34.01 -1.93
CA SER A 77 -17.12 -35.18 -1.05
C SER A 77 -17.76 -36.41 -1.69
#